data_AF-A0A0C9TXD1-F1
#
_entry.id   AF-A0A0C9TXD1-F1
#
_cell.length_a   1.000
_cell.length_b   1.000
_cell.length_c   1.000
_cell.angle_alpha   90.00
_cell.angle_beta   90.00
_cell.angle_gamma   90.00
#
_symmetry.space_group_name_H-M   'P 1'
#
loop_
_entity.id
_entity.type
_entity.pdbx_description
1 polymer ?
#
loop_
_entity_poly.entity_id
_entity_poly.type
_entity_poly.pdbx_seq_one_letter_code
_entity_poly.pdbx_strand_id
1 'polypeptide(L)' 'VQDSKHGLKTARNQLCTGARILALGNFPIHFQMLLDVADHPLTPLFWRDVDRVNKQDDRAASRLFAA' A
#
# COMPACT_ATOMS: atom_id res chain seq x y z
N VAL A 1 -11.21 16.26 12.45
CA VAL A 1 -9.90 16.03 11.80
C VAL A 1 -9.62 14.54 11.84
N GLN A 2 -9.41 13.92 10.67
CA GLN A 2 -9.15 12.47 10.57
C GLN A 2 -7.65 12.23 10.81
N ASP A 3 -7.30 11.16 11.54
CA ASP A 3 -5.90 10.80 11.82
C ASP A 3 -5.18 10.46 10.50
N SER A 4 -3.99 11.03 10.29
CA SER A 4 -3.16 10.79 9.10
C SER A 4 -2.81 9.30 8.93
N LYS A 5 -2.64 8.56 10.03
CA LYS A 5 -2.43 7.10 10.00
C LYS A 5 -3.64 6.37 9.44
N HIS A 6 -4.84 6.85 9.75
CA HIS A 6 -6.09 6.27 9.25
C HIS A 6 -6.27 6.51 7.76
N GLY A 7 -5.80 7.65 7.25
CA GLY A 7 -5.74 7.93 5.81
C GLY A 7 -4.85 6.93 5.07
N LEU A 8 -3.62 6.71 5.55
CA LEU A 8 -2.67 5.75 4.95
C LEU A 8 -3.24 4.32 4.96
N LYS A 9 -3.85 3.92 6.08
CA LYS A 9 -4.51 2.62 6.20
C LYS A 9 -5.63 2.44 5.17
N THR A 10 -6.45 3.48 4.98
CA THR A 10 -7.54 3.46 4.00
C THR A 10 -6.99 3.36 2.58
N ALA A 11 -6.00 4.18 2.22
CA ALA A 11 -5.35 4.17 0.91
C ALA A 11 -4.72 2.80 0.60
N ARG A 12 -3.97 2.23 1.54
CA ARG A 12 -3.42 0.86 1.40
C ARG A 12 -4.51 -0.18 1.20
N ASN A 13 -5.57 -0.14 1.99
CA ASN A 13 -6.65 -1.12 1.88
C ASN A 13 -7.34 -1.05 0.51
N GLN A 14 -7.53 0.15 -0.03
CA GLN A 14 -8.07 0.35 -1.38
C GLN A 14 -7.13 -0.21 -2.46
N LEU A 15 -5.82 -0.01 -2.31
CA LEU A 15 -4.80 -0.55 -3.21
C LEU A 15 -4.67 -2.08 -3.16
N CYS A 16 -4.68 -2.71 -1.98
CA CYS A 16 -4.40 -4.15 -1.88
C CYS A 16 -5.66 -5.03 -1.95
N THR A 17 -6.79 -4.57 -1.41
CA THR A 17 -8.02 -5.40 -1.26
C THR A 17 -9.27 -4.80 -1.88
N GLY A 18 -9.33 -3.47 -2.04
CA GLY A 18 -10.48 -2.75 -2.57
C GLY A 18 -10.40 -2.55 -4.07
N ALA A 19 -10.39 -1.28 -4.49
CA ALA A 19 -10.38 -0.88 -5.89
C ALA A 19 -9.18 -1.40 -6.71
N ARG A 20 -8.06 -1.77 -6.07
CA ARG A 20 -6.79 -2.18 -6.70
C ARG A 20 -6.14 -1.13 -7.61
N ILE A 21 -6.63 0.10 -7.50
CA ILE A 21 -6.08 1.30 -8.13
C ILE A 21 -6.34 2.49 -7.20
N LEU A 22 -5.37 3.38 -7.10
CA LEU A 22 -5.51 4.67 -6.41
C LEU A 22 -4.93 5.76 -7.28
N ALA A 23 -5.73 6.75 -7.65
CA ALA A 23 -5.26 7.91 -8.39
C ALA A 23 -4.92 9.05 -7.42
N LEU A 24 -3.67 9.48 -7.41
CA LEU A 24 -3.23 10.70 -6.72
C LEU A 24 -3.04 11.79 -7.78
N GLY A 25 -4.12 12.51 -8.08
CA GLY A 25 -4.15 13.43 -9.22
C GLY A 25 -3.90 12.68 -10.53
N ASN A 26 -2.84 13.04 -11.25
CA ASN A 26 -2.46 12.43 -12.52
C ASN A 26 -1.54 11.20 -12.36
N PHE A 27 -1.32 10.72 -11.13
CA PHE A 27 -0.46 9.58 -10.85
C PHE A 27 -1.30 8.39 -10.40
N PRO A 28 -1.68 7.49 -11.33
CA PRO A 28 -2.35 6.25 -10.97
C PRO A 28 -1.34 5.26 -10.38
N ILE A 29 -1.67 4.71 -9.22
CA ILE A 29 -0.95 3.63 -8.58
C ILE A 29 -1.80 2.38 -8.75
N HIS A 30 -1.28 1.40 -9.49
CA HIS A 30 -1.94 0.12 -9.71
C HIS A 30 -1.42 -0.93 -8.73
N PHE A 31 -2.28 -1.87 -8.34
CA PHE A 31 -1.88 -3.00 -7.50
C PHE A 31 -0.69 -3.79 -8.10
N GLN A 32 -0.62 -3.93 -9.43
CA GLN A 32 0.51 -4.61 -10.09
C GLN A 32 1.84 -3.92 -9.80
N MET A 33 1.88 -2.59 -9.77
CA MET A 33 3.10 -1.84 -9.45
C MET A 33 3.59 -2.17 -8.03
N LEU A 34 2.68 -2.43 -7.09
CA LEU A 34 3.05 -2.84 -5.73
C LEU A 34 3.65 -4.25 -5.72
N LEU A 35 3.16 -5.16 -6.56
CA LEU A 35 3.73 -6.51 -6.68
C LEU A 35 5.15 -6.43 -7.26
N ASP A 36 5.34 -5.64 -8.32
CA ASP A 36 6.64 -5.46 -8.95
C ASP A 36 7.66 -4.83 -7.97
N VAL A 37 7.21 -3.86 -7.18
CA VAL A 37 8.04 -3.24 -6.13
C VAL A 37 8.33 -4.21 -4.99
N ALA A 38 7.37 -5.06 -4.59
CA ALA A 38 7.56 -6.06 -3.53
C ALA A 38 8.51 -7.19 -3.92
N ASP A 39 8.69 -7.42 -5.23
CA ASP A 39 9.61 -8.43 -5.77
C ASP A 39 11.07 -7.92 -5.86
N HIS A 40 11.28 -6.60 -5.74
CA HIS A 40 12.60 -6.00 -5.86
C HIS A 40 13.46 -6.24 -4.60
N PRO A 41 14.71 -6.72 -4.71
CA PRO A 41 15.52 -7.13 -3.54
C PRO A 41 15.93 -6.00 -2.59
N LEU A 42 15.87 -4.75 -3.03
CA LEU A 42 16.21 -3.56 -2.21
C LEU A 42 14.99 -2.84 -1.62
N THR A 43 13.79 -3.37 -1.85
CA THR A 43 12.56 -2.74 -1.39
C THR A 43 12.39 -2.90 0.13
N PRO A 44 11.88 -1.88 0.85
CA PRO A 44 11.47 -2.05 2.24
C PRO A 44 10.14 -2.80 2.37
N LEU A 45 9.49 -3.12 1.25
CA LEU A 45 8.18 -3.75 1.19
C LEU A 45 8.29 -5.28 1.29
N PHE A 46 7.48 -5.91 2.14
CA PHE A 46 7.40 -7.37 2.13
C PHE A 46 6.28 -7.85 1.22
N TRP A 47 6.44 -9.03 0.61
CA TRP A 47 5.35 -9.69 -0.13
C TRP A 47 4.05 -9.80 0.68
N ARG A 48 4.17 -10.04 2.00
CA ARG A 48 3.03 -10.08 2.95
C ARG A 48 2.38 -8.72 3.23
N ASP A 49 3.03 -7.64 2.84
CA ASP A 49 2.46 -6.29 2.93
C ASP A 49 1.48 -5.99 1.79
N VAL A 50 1.53 -6.80 0.70
CA VAL A 50 0.73 -6.65 -0.52
C VAL A 50 -0.23 -7.83 -0.72
N ASP A 51 0.24 -9.06 -0.53
CA ASP A 51 -0.58 -10.28 -0.55
C ASP A 51 -0.95 -10.73 0.87
N ARG A 52 -2.20 -11.20 1.05
CA ARG A 52 -2.76 -11.60 2.36
C ARG A 52 -2.56 -10.57 3.47
N VAL A 53 -2.81 -9.30 3.12
CA VAL A 53 -2.64 -8.14 3.99
C VAL A 53 -3.36 -8.31 5.34
N ASN A 54 -2.60 -8.21 6.43
CA ASN A 54 -3.17 -7.94 7.74
C ASN A 54 -3.65 -6.47 7.80
N LYS A 55 -4.98 -6.28 7.76
CA LYS A 55 -5.63 -4.96 7.79
C LYS A 55 -5.41 -4.19 9.09
N GLN A 56 -4.90 -4.82 10.15
CA GLN A 56 -4.57 -4.15 11.41
C GLN A 56 -3.09 -3.77 11.53
N ASP A 57 -2.22 -4.20 10.61
CA ASP A 57 -0.81 -3.81 10.62
C ASP A 57 -0.61 -2.41 10.01
N ASP A 58 -0.59 -1.40 10.88
CA ASP A 58 -0.37 -0.01 10.50
C ASP A 58 1.10 0.27 10.09
N ARG A 59 2.04 -0.59 10.48
CA ARG A 59 3.45 -0.46 10.05
C ARG A 59 3.61 -0.80 8.57
N ALA A 60 2.85 -1.78 8.08
CA ALA A 60 2.85 -2.12 6.66
C ALA A 60 2.29 -0.99 5.77
N ALA A 61 1.30 -0.23 6.26
CA ALA A 61 0.86 1.00 5.57
C ALA A 61 1.99 2.03 5.53
N SER A 62 2.72 2.19 6.64
CA SER A 62 3.85 3.13 6.70
C SER A 62 4.98 2.73 5.76
N ARG A 63 5.33 1.44 5.66
CA ARG A 63 6.34 0.92 4.73
C ARG A 63 5.96 1.17 3.27
N LEU A 64 4.68 0.97 2.92
CA LEU A 64 4.19 1.13 1.55
C LEU A 64 4.28 2.56 1.04
N PHE A 65 4.00 3.55 1.89
CA PHE A 65 4.08 4.96 1.51
C PHE A 65 5.45 5.60 1.82
N ALA A 66 6.42 4.81 2.27
CA ALA A 66 7.81 5.22 2.44
C ALA A 66 8.79 4.50 1.49
N ALA A 67 8.29 3.57 0.67
CA ALA A 67 9.03 2.83 -0.34
C ALA A 67 9.28 3.66 -1.60
#